data_AF-A0A914LZ83-F1
#
_entry.id   AF-A0A914LZ83-F1
#
_cell.length_a   1.000
_cell.length_b   1.000
_cell.length_c   1.000
_cell.angle_alpha   90.00
_cell.angle_beta   90.00
_cell.angle_gamma   90.00
#
_symmetry.space_group_name_H-M   'P 1'
#
loop_
_entity.id
_entity.type
_entity.pdbx_description
1 polymer ?
#
loop_
_entity_poly.entity_id
_entity_poly.type
_entity_poly.pdbx_seq_one_letter_code
_entity_poly.pdbx_strand_id
1 'polypeptide(L)'
;MGVPAFFRWLSRKYVSIIVDAVEERRKEVEGIKIPVDCTQPNLNYQEFDILYLDMNGIIHPCTHPEDRPAPKTEEEMFILIFEYVDRLFSIVRPRRLLYMAIDGVAPRAKMNQQRSRRFRAAKESAEKREQIASIRKRLENEGIPLPPPRKEEEHFDSNCITPGTPFMARLSTALRYYIHKRITYDPAWMKIQVILSDANAPGEGEHKIMDYIRRQRASPSHDPNTVHCLCGADADLIMLGLATHEANFNIIREEFVPNQPKACELCGQYGHELEHCQGLARAEAGPDQADPLKKEKNFIFIRLPVLREYLERELFMPNLPFAYDLERAIDDWVMMCFFVGNDFLPHLPSLEIRENAIDRLVKLYKNMVYQTGGWLTNDGVVNIDRVKMIMHELGKVEDQIFRERQLRELKFKESQKQRKRRAKEAAEMLMPYNASLIAPQPISSQNLNKSGEEIRKMASDDRKQV
;
A
#
# COMPACT_ATOMS: atom_id res chain seq x y z
N MET A 1 9.33 -8.76 -7.29
CA MET A 1 7.87 -8.72 -7.04
C MET A 1 7.50 -7.42 -6.37
N GLY A 2 6.48 -6.70 -6.85
CA GLY A 2 5.91 -5.59 -6.08
C GLY A 2 4.77 -6.11 -5.22
N VAL A 3 4.70 -5.71 -3.96
CA VAL A 3 3.57 -6.01 -3.05
C VAL A 3 2.20 -5.80 -3.74
N PRO A 4 1.97 -4.71 -4.52
CA PRO A 4 0.69 -4.52 -5.21
C PRO A 4 0.44 -5.50 -6.37
N ALA A 5 1.50 -6.05 -6.98
CA ALA A 5 1.38 -6.95 -8.13
C ALA A 5 0.98 -8.36 -7.71
N PHE A 6 1.62 -8.90 -6.66
CA PHE A 6 1.27 -10.21 -6.10
C PHE A 6 -0.14 -10.21 -5.52
N PHE A 7 -0.44 -9.23 -4.66
CA PHE A 7 -1.77 -9.12 -4.06
C PHE A 7 -2.87 -8.98 -5.11
N ARG A 8 -2.65 -8.18 -6.18
CA ARG A 8 -3.59 -8.04 -7.29
C ARG A 8 -3.80 -9.32 -8.08
N TRP A 9 -2.75 -10.11 -8.30
CA TRP A 9 -2.90 -11.41 -8.95
C TRP A 9 -3.71 -12.37 -8.07
N LEU A 10 -3.37 -12.43 -6.78
CA LEU A 10 -4.02 -13.28 -5.81
C LEU A 10 -5.51 -12.94 -5.66
N SER A 11 -5.85 -11.66 -5.51
CA SER A 11 -7.22 -11.18 -5.35
C SER A 11 -8.10 -11.40 -6.57
N ARG A 12 -7.52 -11.38 -7.78
CA ARG A 12 -8.23 -11.70 -9.02
C ARG A 12 -8.47 -13.19 -9.18
N LYS A 13 -7.54 -14.02 -8.74
CA LYS A 13 -7.60 -15.47 -8.90
C LYS A 13 -8.47 -16.13 -7.83
N TYR A 14 -8.34 -15.70 -6.57
CA TYR A 14 -9.04 -16.26 -5.42
C TYR A 14 -9.91 -15.18 -4.78
N VAL A 15 -11.02 -14.84 -5.44
CA VAL A 15 -11.84 -13.66 -5.09
C VAL A 15 -12.38 -13.72 -3.65
N SER A 16 -12.76 -14.91 -3.16
CA SER A 16 -13.41 -15.09 -1.85
C SER A 16 -12.46 -14.98 -0.64
N ILE A 17 -11.15 -14.82 -0.85
CA ILE A 17 -10.21 -14.69 0.27
C ILE A 17 -10.30 -13.31 0.92
N ILE A 18 -10.85 -12.31 0.22
CA ILE A 18 -10.95 -10.93 0.68
C ILE A 18 -12.34 -10.69 1.26
N VAL A 19 -12.38 -10.10 2.45
CA VAL A 19 -13.61 -9.61 3.10
C VAL A 19 -13.36 -8.21 3.64
N ASP A 20 -14.30 -7.30 3.42
CA ASP A 20 -14.21 -5.95 3.96
C ASP A 20 -14.34 -5.97 5.49
N ALA A 21 -13.51 -5.18 6.16
CA ALA A 21 -13.61 -5.03 7.61
C ALA A 21 -14.81 -4.14 7.97
N VAL A 22 -15.63 -4.63 8.89
CA VAL A 22 -16.71 -3.88 9.51
C VAL A 22 -16.13 -3.09 10.69
N GLU A 23 -16.22 -1.77 10.62
CA GLU A 23 -15.72 -0.85 11.64
C GLU A 23 -16.89 -0.09 12.28
N GLU A 24 -16.96 -0.12 13.61
CA GLU A 24 -17.88 0.72 14.37
C GLU A 24 -17.28 2.13 14.49
N ARG A 25 -17.95 3.12 13.90
CA ARG A 25 -17.46 4.50 13.92
C ARG A 25 -17.73 5.13 15.28
N ARG A 26 -16.73 5.87 15.81
CA ARG A 26 -16.88 6.68 17.02
C ARG A 26 -18.04 7.66 16.81
N LYS A 27 -19.03 7.61 17.71
CA LYS A 27 -20.15 8.56 17.72
C LYS A 27 -19.69 9.84 18.39
N GLU A 28 -19.94 10.98 17.77
CA GLU A 28 -19.72 12.29 18.37
C GLU A 28 -21.08 12.82 18.83
N VAL A 29 -21.22 13.06 20.13
CA VAL A 29 -22.42 13.64 20.74
C VAL A 29 -21.96 14.91 21.45
N GLU A 30 -22.47 16.07 21.01
CA GLU A 30 -22.18 17.38 21.62
C GLU A 30 -20.67 17.72 21.71
N GLY A 31 -19.87 17.31 20.71
CA GLY A 31 -18.43 17.53 20.67
C GLY A 31 -17.61 16.52 21.49
N ILE A 32 -18.27 15.60 22.20
CA ILE A 32 -17.63 14.52 22.95
C ILE A 32 -17.62 13.26 22.07
N LYS A 33 -16.41 12.78 21.76
CA LYS A 33 -16.20 11.53 21.04
C LYS A 33 -16.41 10.36 22.00
N ILE A 34 -17.50 9.62 21.82
CA ILE A 34 -17.78 8.42 22.59
C ILE A 34 -16.86 7.30 22.09
N PRO A 35 -16.06 6.66 22.98
CA PRO A 35 -15.19 5.56 22.58
C PRO A 35 -16.03 4.33 22.19
N VAL A 36 -15.51 3.55 21.25
CA VAL A 36 -16.11 2.26 20.83
C VAL A 36 -15.89 1.25 21.94
N ASP A 37 -16.97 0.61 22.40
CA ASP A 37 -16.88 -0.45 23.40
C ASP A 37 -16.36 -1.75 22.76
N CYS A 38 -15.05 -1.95 22.86
CA CYS A 38 -14.37 -3.12 22.31
C CYS A 38 -14.57 -4.40 23.14
N THR A 39 -15.27 -4.33 24.28
CA THR A 39 -15.63 -5.53 25.08
C THR A 39 -16.80 -6.29 24.49
N GLN A 40 -17.62 -5.62 23.67
CA GLN A 40 -18.71 -6.21 22.91
C GLN A 40 -18.20 -7.22 21.88
N PRO A 41 -19.05 -8.17 21.43
CA PRO A 41 -18.72 -9.09 20.34
C PRO A 41 -18.20 -8.37 19.10
N ASN A 42 -17.27 -8.99 18.38
CA ASN A 42 -16.74 -8.44 17.14
C ASN A 42 -17.85 -8.41 16.06
N LEU A 43 -17.91 -7.31 15.31
CA LEU A 43 -18.88 -7.10 14.22
C LEU A 43 -18.47 -7.78 12.92
N ASN A 44 -17.22 -8.24 12.84
CA ASN A 44 -16.69 -8.96 11.69
C ASN A 44 -17.13 -10.42 11.68
N TYR A 45 -16.74 -11.15 10.64
CA TYR A 45 -17.16 -12.54 10.40
C TYR A 45 -16.74 -13.55 11.47
N GLN A 46 -15.86 -13.18 12.42
CA GLN A 46 -15.43 -14.00 13.55
C GLN A 46 -14.79 -13.15 14.67
N GLU A 47 -14.57 -13.78 15.83
CA GLU A 47 -13.72 -13.27 16.90
C GLU A 47 -12.24 -13.58 16.63
N PHE A 48 -11.34 -12.79 17.21
CA PHE A 48 -9.90 -12.99 17.08
C PHE A 48 -9.24 -13.12 18.46
N ASP A 49 -8.36 -14.10 18.62
CA ASP A 49 -7.63 -14.28 19.86
C ASP A 49 -6.41 -13.37 19.94
N ILE A 50 -5.65 -13.31 18.84
CA ILE A 50 -4.36 -12.65 18.80
C ILE A 50 -4.29 -11.67 17.64
N LEU A 51 -3.90 -10.42 17.94
CA LEU A 51 -3.54 -9.41 16.96
C LEU A 51 -2.03 -9.20 16.97
N TYR A 52 -1.38 -9.40 15.83
CA TYR A 52 0.02 -9.10 15.59
C TYR A 52 0.13 -7.83 14.75
N LEU A 53 0.96 -6.88 15.17
CA LEU A 53 1.19 -5.63 14.45
C LEU A 53 2.63 -5.59 13.97
N ASP A 54 2.83 -5.59 12.66
CA ASP A 54 4.06 -5.06 12.08
C ASP A 54 4.01 -3.53 12.15
N MET A 55 4.72 -3.00 13.14
CA MET A 55 4.70 -1.58 13.46
C MET A 55 5.36 -0.74 12.37
N ASN A 56 6.30 -1.28 11.59
CA ASN A 56 6.93 -0.52 10.51
C ASN A 56 5.91 -0.19 9.42
N GLY A 57 4.99 -1.11 9.12
CA GLY A 57 3.84 -0.86 8.25
C GLY A 57 2.89 0.23 8.74
N ILE A 58 2.93 0.60 10.03
CA ILE A 58 2.12 1.67 10.65
C ILE A 58 2.91 2.99 10.75
N ILE A 59 4.17 2.93 11.18
CA ILE A 59 5.04 4.09 11.39
C ILE A 59 5.25 4.86 10.08
N HIS A 60 5.45 4.16 8.97
CA HIS A 60 5.69 4.79 7.67
C HIS A 60 4.50 5.68 7.23
N PRO A 61 3.25 5.15 7.11
CA PRO A 61 2.08 5.98 6.78
C PRO A 61 1.77 7.10 7.78
N CYS A 62 2.09 6.92 9.07
CA CYS A 62 1.84 7.95 10.08
C CYS A 62 2.86 9.10 10.06
N THR A 63 4.07 8.89 9.54
CA THR A 63 5.14 9.92 9.50
C THR A 63 5.23 10.63 8.16
N HIS A 64 4.92 9.96 7.05
CA HIS A 64 4.93 10.52 5.70
C HIS A 64 3.72 10.02 4.88
N PRO A 65 2.50 10.43 5.26
CA PRO A 65 1.30 10.05 4.54
C PRO A 65 1.31 10.58 3.09
N GLU A 66 0.90 9.76 2.13
CA GLU A 66 0.74 10.20 0.73
C GLU A 66 -0.49 11.10 0.53
N ASP A 67 -1.53 10.90 1.35
CA ASP A 67 -2.87 11.47 1.17
C ASP A 67 -3.17 12.66 2.08
N ARG A 68 -2.24 13.10 2.93
CA ARG A 68 -2.43 14.27 3.80
C ARG A 68 -1.09 14.94 4.08
N PRO A 69 -1.08 16.19 4.59
CA PRO A 69 0.16 16.84 5.00
C PRO A 69 0.91 15.98 6.03
N ALA A 70 2.24 15.96 5.94
CA ALA A 70 3.07 15.30 6.93
C ALA A 70 2.91 15.97 8.32
N PRO A 71 3.01 15.21 9.42
CA PRO A 71 2.97 15.78 10.77
C PRO A 71 4.16 16.70 10.99
N LYS A 72 3.99 17.73 11.81
CA LYS A 72 5.02 18.75 12.04
C LYS A 72 6.02 18.35 13.11
N THR A 73 5.61 17.53 14.08
CA THR A 73 6.44 17.16 15.22
C THR A 73 6.42 15.65 15.46
N GLU A 74 7.44 15.12 16.14
CA GLU A 74 7.45 13.71 16.55
C GLU A 74 6.29 13.36 17.48
N GLU A 75 5.84 14.31 18.30
CA GLU A 75 4.69 14.12 19.20
C GLU A 75 3.40 13.89 18.41
N GLU A 76 3.16 14.69 17.36
CA GLU A 76 2.04 14.48 16.45
C GLU A 76 2.15 13.11 15.75
N MET A 77 3.35 12.71 15.34
CA MET A 77 3.59 11.38 14.74
C MET A 77 3.22 10.26 15.72
N PHE A 78 3.62 10.36 16.99
CA PHE A 78 3.30 9.35 18.00
C PHE A 78 1.80 9.27 18.30
N ILE A 79 1.12 10.42 18.36
CA ILE A 79 -0.35 10.46 18.52
C ILE A 79 -1.03 9.75 17.36
N LEU A 80 -0.60 10.01 16.12
CA LEU A 80 -1.15 9.34 14.94
C LEU A 80 -0.89 7.83 14.95
N ILE A 81 0.28 7.38 15.41
CA ILE A 81 0.56 5.95 15.59
C ILE A 81 -0.38 5.34 16.63
N PHE A 82 -0.61 6.01 17.77
CA PHE A 82 -1.54 5.53 18.80
C PHE A 82 -2.97 5.44 18.29
N GLU A 83 -3.44 6.44 17.55
CA GLU A 83 -4.77 6.43 16.94
C GLU A 83 -4.91 5.30 15.91
N TYR A 84 -3.86 5.02 15.14
CA TYR A 84 -3.86 3.92 14.17
C TYR A 84 -3.94 2.55 14.86
N VAL A 85 -3.16 2.36 15.94
CA VAL A 85 -3.21 1.13 16.76
C VAL A 85 -4.57 0.97 17.42
N ASP A 86 -5.15 2.05 17.97
CA ASP A 86 -6.51 2.03 18.53
C ASP A 86 -7.55 1.63 17.48
N ARG A 87 -7.43 2.15 16.26
CA ARG A 87 -8.34 1.84 15.16
C ARG A 87 -8.29 0.35 14.82
N LEU A 88 -7.08 -0.20 14.60
CA LEU A 88 -6.90 -1.63 14.35
C LEU A 88 -7.41 -2.50 15.50
N PHE A 89 -7.12 -2.10 16.74
CA PHE A 89 -7.61 -2.79 17.93
C PHE A 89 -9.14 -2.83 17.97
N SER A 90 -9.81 -1.73 17.61
CA SER A 90 -11.27 -1.64 17.62
C SER A 90 -11.95 -2.49 16.55
N ILE A 91 -11.26 -2.72 15.42
CA ILE A 91 -11.71 -3.59 14.33
C ILE A 91 -11.53 -5.07 14.69
N VAL A 92 -10.33 -5.44 15.15
CA VAL A 92 -9.96 -6.85 15.38
C VAL A 92 -10.42 -7.36 16.74
N ARG A 93 -10.48 -6.50 17.76
CA ARG A 93 -10.89 -6.81 19.14
C ARG A 93 -10.22 -8.09 19.69
N PRO A 94 -8.87 -8.16 19.76
CA PRO A 94 -8.18 -9.36 20.21
C PRO A 94 -8.60 -9.75 21.63
N ARG A 95 -8.86 -11.04 21.86
CA ARG A 95 -9.38 -11.54 23.16
C ARG A 95 -8.31 -12.08 24.10
N ARG A 96 -7.09 -12.34 23.61
CA ARG A 96 -6.01 -12.96 24.39
C ARG A 96 -4.71 -12.17 24.35
N LEU A 97 -4.24 -11.78 23.17
CA LEU A 97 -2.91 -11.17 23.01
C LEU A 97 -2.89 -10.04 21.95
N LEU A 98 -2.21 -8.96 22.28
CA LEU A 98 -1.70 -7.97 21.33
C LEU A 98 -0.17 -8.07 21.27
N TYR A 99 0.38 -8.37 20.10
CA TYR A 99 1.81 -8.43 19.87
C TYR A 99 2.24 -7.29 18.94
N MET A 100 3.05 -6.36 19.44
CA MET A 100 3.55 -5.21 18.69
C MET A 100 5.02 -5.43 18.35
N ALA A 101 5.34 -5.60 17.06
CA ALA A 101 6.68 -5.87 16.58
C ALA A 101 7.23 -4.69 15.77
N ILE A 102 8.31 -4.09 16.25
CA ILE A 102 9.06 -3.05 15.54
C ILE A 102 10.28 -3.70 14.89
N ASP A 103 10.69 -3.31 13.68
CA ASP A 103 11.93 -3.85 13.10
C ASP A 103 13.13 -3.61 14.02
N GLY A 104 13.87 -4.69 14.30
CA GLY A 104 15.19 -4.66 14.90
C GLY A 104 16.31 -4.79 13.86
N VAL A 105 17.52 -5.07 14.32
CA VAL A 105 18.66 -5.32 13.42
C VAL A 105 18.38 -6.55 12.56
N ALA A 106 18.25 -6.35 11.24
CA ALA A 106 17.90 -7.39 10.29
C ALA A 106 19.14 -8.20 9.80
N PRO A 107 18.94 -9.41 9.24
CA PRO A 107 20.02 -10.18 8.64
C PRO A 107 20.71 -9.46 7.47
N ARG A 108 21.95 -9.85 7.18
CA ARG A 108 22.77 -9.21 6.13
C ARG A 108 22.09 -9.17 4.75
N ALA A 109 21.36 -10.21 4.40
CA ALA A 109 20.62 -10.28 3.14
C ALA A 109 19.59 -9.14 3.04
N LYS A 110 18.78 -8.94 4.09
CA LYS A 110 17.84 -7.82 4.17
C LYS A 110 18.54 -6.47 4.22
N MET A 111 19.66 -6.34 4.95
CA MET A 111 20.42 -5.08 5.02
C MET A 111 20.84 -4.57 3.62
N ASN A 112 21.19 -5.48 2.70
CA ASN A 112 21.53 -5.10 1.32
C ASN A 112 20.32 -4.51 0.58
N GLN A 113 19.14 -5.13 0.73
CA GLN A 113 17.88 -4.66 0.17
C GLN A 113 17.49 -3.30 0.77
N GLN A 114 17.52 -3.17 2.10
CA GLN A 114 17.21 -1.92 2.81
C GLN A 114 18.18 -0.80 2.39
N ARG A 115 19.48 -1.10 2.29
CA ARG A 115 20.48 -0.15 1.78
C ARG A 115 20.12 0.31 0.36
N SER A 116 19.84 -0.61 -0.56
CA SER A 116 19.48 -0.24 -1.94
C SER A 116 18.23 0.64 -2.00
N ARG A 117 17.21 0.35 -1.18
CA ARG A 117 15.98 1.16 -1.11
C ARG A 117 16.26 2.58 -0.62
N ARG A 118 17.06 2.74 0.43
CA ARG A 118 17.41 4.05 1.01
C ARG A 118 18.24 4.90 0.07
N PHE A 119 19.24 4.31 -0.60
CA PHE A 119 20.03 5.01 -1.62
C PHE A 119 19.15 5.48 -2.79
N ARG A 120 18.19 4.66 -3.22
CA ARG A 120 17.24 5.05 -4.26
C ARG A 120 16.32 6.18 -3.80
N ALA A 121 15.72 6.07 -2.62
CA ALA A 121 14.83 7.09 -2.07
C ALA A 121 15.55 8.45 -1.89
N ALA A 122 16.81 8.42 -1.40
CA ALA A 122 17.63 9.63 -1.28
C ALA A 122 17.91 10.28 -2.64
N LYS A 123 18.24 9.47 -3.65
CA LYS A 123 18.46 9.93 -5.03
C LYS A 123 17.18 10.50 -5.65
N GLU A 124 16.06 9.79 -5.56
CA GLU A 124 14.75 10.25 -6.06
C GLU A 124 14.31 11.55 -5.38
N SER A 125 14.53 11.69 -4.07
CA SER A 125 14.27 12.93 -3.34
C SER A 125 15.12 14.10 -3.82
N ALA A 126 16.40 13.86 -4.15
CA ALA A 126 17.29 14.89 -4.68
C ALA A 126 16.89 15.32 -6.11
N GLU A 127 16.70 14.35 -7.01
CA GLU A 127 16.27 14.59 -8.40
C GLU A 127 14.94 15.35 -8.44
N LYS A 128 13.99 14.99 -7.58
CA LYS A 128 12.70 15.66 -7.48
C LYS A 128 12.81 17.10 -7.00
N ARG A 129 13.71 17.39 -6.04
CA ARG A 129 13.98 18.76 -5.57
C ARG A 129 14.56 19.62 -6.70
N GLU A 130 15.49 19.07 -7.48
CA GLU A 130 16.06 19.74 -8.65
C GLU A 130 14.99 20.01 -9.73
N GLN A 131 14.10 19.04 -10.00
CA GLN A 131 12.99 19.21 -10.93
C GLN A 131 12.02 20.31 -10.48
N ILE A 132 11.61 20.31 -9.21
CA ILE A 132 10.73 21.35 -8.66
C ILE A 132 11.39 22.73 -8.78
N ALA A 133 12.67 22.84 -8.44
CA ALA A 133 13.41 24.11 -8.55
C ALA A 133 13.51 24.61 -10.00
N SER A 134 13.78 23.70 -10.95
CA SER A 134 13.86 24.04 -12.38
C SER A 134 12.51 24.51 -12.93
N ILE A 135 11.41 23.79 -12.63
CA ILE A 135 10.07 24.15 -13.08
C ILE A 135 9.63 25.47 -12.46
N ARG A 136 9.92 25.67 -11.16
CA ARG A 136 9.65 26.92 -10.46
C ARG A 136 10.35 28.10 -11.15
N LYS A 137 11.66 27.98 -11.42
CA LYS A 137 12.44 29.02 -12.09
C LYS A 137 11.92 29.33 -13.50
N ARG A 138 11.50 28.31 -14.25
CA ARG A 138 10.87 28.49 -15.57
C ARG A 138 9.58 29.30 -15.47
N LEU A 139 8.68 28.93 -14.56
CA LEU A 139 7.40 29.61 -14.38
C LEU A 139 7.56 31.04 -13.83
N GLU A 140 8.54 31.27 -12.94
CA GLU A 140 8.91 32.60 -12.45
C GLU A 140 9.44 33.50 -13.59
N ASN A 141 10.27 32.96 -14.49
CA ASN A 141 10.73 33.68 -15.68
C ASN A 141 9.59 33.99 -16.68
N GLU A 142 8.55 33.16 -16.72
CA GLU A 142 7.33 33.38 -17.49
C GLU A 142 6.36 34.39 -16.83
N GLY A 143 6.71 34.91 -15.65
CA GLY A 143 5.90 35.89 -14.92
C GLY A 143 4.67 35.30 -14.23
N ILE A 144 4.61 33.97 -14.07
CA ILE A 144 3.47 33.29 -13.45
C ILE A 144 3.61 33.38 -11.92
N PRO A 145 2.60 33.89 -11.19
CA PRO A 145 2.65 33.96 -9.74
C PRO A 145 2.58 32.56 -9.14
N LEU A 146 3.66 32.16 -8.46
CA LEU A 146 3.75 30.86 -7.80
C LEU A 146 3.48 30.97 -6.30
N PRO A 147 2.96 29.89 -5.68
CA PRO A 147 2.91 29.82 -4.23
C PRO A 147 4.32 29.98 -3.63
N PRO A 148 4.43 30.53 -2.42
CA PRO A 148 5.71 30.70 -1.75
C PRO A 148 6.44 29.35 -1.64
N PRO A 149 7.78 29.33 -1.63
CA PRO A 149 8.50 28.10 -1.36
C PRO A 149 8.02 27.56 -0.02
N ARG A 150 7.73 26.26 0.01
CA ARG A 150 7.58 25.58 1.30
C ARG A 150 8.86 25.87 2.06
N LYS A 151 8.75 26.47 3.25
CA LYS A 151 9.91 26.69 4.11
C LYS A 151 10.61 25.34 4.30
N GLU A 152 11.93 25.35 4.42
CA GLU A 152 12.75 24.15 4.71
C GLU A 152 12.42 23.49 6.07
N GLU A 153 11.30 23.86 6.71
CA GLU A 153 10.84 23.30 7.98
C GLU A 153 10.78 21.76 7.89
N GLU A 154 11.67 21.16 8.70
CA GLU A 154 11.87 19.77 9.09
C GLU A 154 11.21 18.72 8.19
N HIS A 155 11.79 18.53 6.99
CA HIS A 155 11.54 17.31 6.23
C HIS A 155 11.88 16.11 7.11
N PHE A 156 10.86 15.37 7.56
CA PHE A 156 11.07 14.15 8.34
C PHE A 156 11.90 13.15 7.53
N ASP A 157 13.13 12.88 7.98
CA ASP A 157 13.99 11.90 7.33
C ASP A 157 13.51 10.48 7.69
N SER A 158 12.76 9.86 6.78
CA SER A 158 12.29 8.48 6.94
C SER A 158 13.41 7.45 7.19
N ASN A 159 14.68 7.76 6.90
CA ASN A 159 15.80 6.89 7.26
C ASN A 159 15.98 6.77 8.78
N CYS A 160 15.42 7.70 9.57
CA CYS A 160 15.43 7.63 11.02
C CYS A 160 14.60 6.44 11.56
N ILE A 161 13.72 5.86 10.74
CA ILE A 161 12.98 4.62 11.01
C ILE A 161 13.94 3.43 10.81
N THR A 162 14.92 3.35 11.71
CA THR A 162 15.96 2.32 11.74
C THR A 162 16.35 2.03 13.18
N PRO A 163 16.58 0.77 13.55
CA PRO A 163 17.16 0.43 14.85
C PRO A 163 18.40 1.27 15.19
N GLY A 164 18.49 1.71 16.44
CA GLY A 164 19.64 2.47 16.94
C GLY A 164 19.54 4.00 16.79
N THR A 165 18.49 4.53 16.16
CA THR A 165 18.30 5.99 16.07
C THR A 165 17.64 6.56 17.34
N PRO A 166 17.86 7.86 17.66
CA PRO A 166 17.18 8.52 18.76
C PRO A 166 15.65 8.51 18.62
N PHE A 167 15.14 8.61 17.39
CA PHE A 167 13.70 8.52 17.09
C PHE A 167 13.11 7.19 17.56
N MET A 168 13.74 6.05 17.23
CA MET A 168 13.24 4.73 17.63
C MET A 168 13.29 4.51 19.15
N ALA A 169 14.27 5.10 19.84
CA ALA A 169 14.36 5.06 21.30
C ALA A 169 13.21 5.85 21.96
N ARG A 170 12.90 7.05 21.44
CA ARG A 170 11.75 7.84 21.90
C ARG A 170 10.42 7.16 21.59
N LEU A 171 10.26 6.62 20.38
CA LEU A 171 9.07 5.86 19.98
C LEU A 171 8.83 4.66 20.91
N SER A 172 9.88 3.92 21.27
CA SER A 172 9.78 2.78 22.18
C SER A 172 9.29 3.21 23.57
N THR A 173 9.79 4.34 24.08
CA THR A 173 9.30 4.93 25.35
C THR A 173 7.84 5.36 25.24
N ALA A 174 7.47 6.01 24.15
CA ALA A 174 6.11 6.49 23.89
C ALA A 174 5.11 5.32 23.80
N LEU A 175 5.48 4.23 23.12
CA LEU A 175 4.66 3.02 23.02
C LEU A 175 4.48 2.32 24.38
N ARG A 176 5.53 2.26 25.21
CA ARG A 176 5.41 1.74 26.59
C ARG A 176 4.40 2.56 27.39
N TYR A 177 4.48 3.89 27.34
CA TYR A 177 3.50 4.78 27.96
C TYR A 177 2.08 4.50 27.44
N TYR A 178 1.91 4.43 26.11
CA TYR A 178 0.63 4.14 25.47
C TYR A 178 0.03 2.81 25.94
N ILE A 179 0.82 1.74 25.97
CA ILE A 179 0.38 0.42 26.45
C ILE A 179 -0.06 0.49 27.92
N HIS A 180 0.75 1.10 28.79
CA HIS A 180 0.38 1.26 30.20
C HIS A 180 -0.93 2.04 30.35
N LYS A 181 -1.08 3.15 29.63
CA LYS A 181 -2.31 3.96 29.63
C LYS A 181 -3.53 3.14 29.18
N ARG A 182 -3.40 2.37 28.10
CA ARG A 182 -4.50 1.55 27.58
C ARG A 182 -4.88 0.43 28.54
N ILE A 183 -3.92 -0.33 29.07
CA ILE A 183 -4.19 -1.39 30.06
C ILE A 183 -4.85 -0.82 31.33
N THR A 184 -4.46 0.38 31.78
CA THR A 184 -5.03 0.98 32.99
C THR A 184 -6.45 1.51 32.81
N TYR A 185 -6.78 2.06 31.64
CA TYR A 185 -8.03 2.82 31.45
C TYR A 185 -9.04 2.19 30.48
N ASP A 186 -8.61 1.24 29.63
CA ASP A 186 -9.48 0.60 28.63
C ASP A 186 -9.88 -0.82 29.10
N PRO A 187 -11.18 -1.07 29.38
CA PRO A 187 -11.65 -2.37 29.86
C PRO A 187 -11.37 -3.54 28.92
N ALA A 188 -11.25 -3.30 27.60
CA ALA A 188 -10.91 -4.35 26.64
C ALA A 188 -9.44 -4.75 26.73
N TRP A 189 -8.54 -3.81 27.05
CA TRP A 189 -7.11 -4.07 27.20
C TRP A 189 -6.77 -4.74 28.53
N MET A 190 -7.56 -4.51 29.58
CA MET A 190 -7.34 -5.10 30.92
C MET A 190 -7.31 -6.63 30.93
N LYS A 191 -7.97 -7.28 29.96
CA LYS A 191 -8.14 -8.74 29.92
C LYS A 191 -7.14 -9.46 29.02
N ILE A 192 -6.29 -8.73 28.30
CA ILE A 192 -5.35 -9.31 27.34
C ILE A 192 -3.91 -9.16 27.81
N GLN A 193 -3.05 -10.03 27.29
CA GLN A 193 -1.62 -9.82 27.36
C GLN A 193 -1.20 -8.84 26.26
N VAL A 194 -0.23 -7.97 26.54
CA VAL A 194 0.40 -7.11 25.54
C VAL A 194 1.91 -7.36 25.53
N ILE A 195 2.46 -7.69 24.36
CA ILE A 195 3.90 -7.87 24.15
C ILE A 195 4.41 -6.79 23.21
N LEU A 196 5.40 -6.02 23.66
CA LEU A 196 6.13 -5.07 22.83
C LEU A 196 7.52 -5.63 22.53
N SER A 197 7.80 -5.90 21.25
CA SER A 197 9.12 -6.24 20.75
C SER A 197 9.71 -5.03 20.04
N ASP A 198 10.43 -4.19 20.80
CA ASP A 198 11.00 -2.94 20.30
C ASP A 198 12.22 -3.15 19.36
N ALA A 199 12.76 -2.04 18.84
CA ALA A 199 13.84 -2.07 17.85
C ALA A 199 15.18 -2.61 18.40
N ASN A 200 15.32 -2.77 19.72
CA ASN A 200 16.52 -3.37 20.32
C ASN A 200 16.49 -4.90 20.27
N ALA A 201 15.31 -5.50 20.12
CA ALA A 201 15.18 -6.93 19.88
C ALA A 201 15.51 -7.22 18.40
N PRO A 202 16.60 -7.95 18.09
CA PRO A 202 17.06 -8.18 16.72
C PRO A 202 16.05 -8.99 15.90
N GLY A 203 16.07 -8.79 14.58
CA GLY A 203 15.13 -9.40 13.64
C GLY A 203 14.07 -8.43 13.12
N GLU A 204 13.60 -8.70 11.91
CA GLU A 204 12.49 -7.98 11.28
C GLU A 204 11.17 -8.24 12.02
N GLY A 205 10.26 -7.26 12.05
CA GLY A 205 9.01 -7.31 12.79
C GLY A 205 8.17 -8.54 12.43
N GLU A 206 7.99 -8.78 11.13
CA GLU A 206 7.29 -9.95 10.61
C GLU A 206 7.94 -11.27 11.06
N HIS A 207 9.28 -11.37 11.01
CA HIS A 207 9.98 -12.58 11.42
C HIS A 207 9.94 -12.80 12.94
N LYS A 208 9.99 -11.73 13.76
CA LYS A 208 9.79 -11.84 15.21
C LYS A 208 8.40 -12.37 15.56
N ILE A 209 7.38 -11.94 14.82
CA ILE A 209 6.01 -12.46 14.95
C ILE A 209 5.96 -13.94 14.57
N MET A 210 6.53 -14.32 13.41
CA MET A 210 6.53 -15.72 12.96
C MET A 210 7.31 -16.62 13.92
N ASP A 211 8.43 -16.15 14.47
CA ASP A 211 9.21 -16.86 15.48
C ASP A 211 8.41 -17.09 16.76
N TYR A 212 7.63 -16.09 17.20
CA TYR A 212 6.73 -16.22 18.33
C TYR A 212 5.67 -17.30 18.06
N ILE A 213 4.99 -17.26 16.90
CA ILE A 213 3.96 -18.23 16.53
C ILE A 213 4.54 -19.66 16.51
N ARG A 214 5.69 -19.87 15.86
CA ARG A 214 6.32 -21.21 15.80
C ARG A 214 6.68 -21.73 17.19
N ARG A 215 7.19 -20.88 18.09
CA ARG A 215 7.49 -21.26 19.47
C ARG A 215 6.24 -21.57 20.28
N GLN A 216 5.15 -20.82 20.07
CA GLN A 216 3.86 -21.12 20.70
C GLN A 216 3.34 -22.46 20.21
N ARG A 217 3.26 -22.70 18.90
CA ARG A 217 2.79 -23.96 18.30
C ARG A 217 3.57 -25.19 18.79
N ALA A 218 4.88 -25.05 19.03
CA ALA A 218 5.71 -26.12 19.58
C ALA A 218 5.45 -26.41 21.07
N SER A 219 4.73 -25.53 21.78
CA SER A 219 4.37 -25.73 23.19
C SER A 219 3.21 -26.72 23.32
N PRO A 220 3.27 -27.70 24.24
CA PRO A 220 2.15 -28.60 24.53
C PRO A 220 0.87 -27.89 25.02
N SER A 221 1.00 -26.65 25.51
CA SER A 221 -0.12 -25.84 26.01
C SER A 221 -0.79 -24.99 24.93
N HIS A 222 -0.33 -25.09 23.68
CA HIS A 222 -0.90 -24.32 22.58
C HIS A 222 -2.28 -24.84 22.20
N ASP A 223 -3.19 -23.90 22.00
CA ASP A 223 -4.52 -24.18 21.48
C ASP A 223 -4.47 -24.12 19.94
N PRO A 224 -4.64 -25.26 19.23
CA PRO A 224 -4.55 -25.31 17.77
C PRO A 224 -5.68 -24.56 17.06
N ASN A 225 -6.73 -24.15 17.79
CA ASN A 225 -7.85 -23.38 17.24
C ASN A 225 -7.69 -21.87 17.44
N THR A 226 -6.57 -21.42 18.02
CA THR A 226 -6.28 -19.99 18.22
C THR A 226 -6.49 -19.23 16.91
N VAL A 227 -7.22 -18.11 16.96
CA VAL A 227 -7.51 -17.29 15.77
C VAL A 227 -6.53 -16.13 15.68
N HIS A 228 -5.67 -16.17 14.67
CA HIS A 228 -4.60 -15.21 14.44
C HIS A 228 -5.03 -14.12 13.45
N CYS A 229 -4.68 -12.87 13.76
CA CYS A 229 -4.80 -11.73 12.85
C CYS A 229 -3.48 -10.97 12.78
N LEU A 230 -2.87 -10.87 11.61
CA LEU A 230 -1.62 -10.15 11.37
C LEU A 230 -1.90 -8.87 10.58
N CYS A 231 -1.55 -7.71 11.13
CA CYS A 231 -1.62 -6.45 10.42
C CYS A 231 -0.33 -6.19 9.65
N GLY A 232 -0.46 -6.00 8.34
CA GLY A 232 0.64 -5.54 7.48
C GLY A 232 0.28 -5.57 6.00
N ALA A 233 1.01 -4.80 5.20
CA ALA A 233 0.71 -4.62 3.78
C ALA A 233 1.53 -5.52 2.86
N ASP A 234 2.60 -6.15 3.36
CA ASP A 234 3.56 -6.87 2.53
C ASP A 234 3.00 -8.19 1.99
N ALA A 235 3.42 -8.55 0.78
CA ALA A 235 2.97 -9.79 0.13
C ALA A 235 3.56 -11.03 0.81
N ASP A 236 4.73 -10.88 1.42
CA ASP A 236 5.45 -11.95 2.10
C ASP A 236 4.67 -12.45 3.33
N LEU A 237 3.82 -11.62 3.94
CA LEU A 237 2.96 -11.99 5.06
C LEU A 237 1.97 -13.12 4.71
N ILE A 238 1.55 -13.22 3.44
CA ILE A 238 0.67 -14.31 2.99
C ILE A 238 1.45 -15.63 2.99
N MET A 239 2.69 -15.61 2.51
CA MET A 239 3.57 -16.77 2.49
C MET A 239 3.94 -17.19 3.91
N LEU A 240 4.34 -16.22 4.73
CA LEU A 240 4.70 -16.46 6.12
C LEU A 240 3.51 -17.00 6.91
N GLY A 241 2.32 -16.43 6.71
CA GLY A 241 1.08 -16.92 7.34
C GLY A 241 0.73 -18.35 6.94
N LEU A 242 0.86 -18.72 5.66
CA LEU A 242 0.68 -20.11 5.21
C LEU A 242 1.71 -21.06 5.83
N ALA A 243 2.98 -20.65 5.88
CA ALA A 243 4.09 -21.41 6.46
C ALA A 243 4.00 -21.58 7.99
N THR A 244 3.07 -20.91 8.67
CA THR A 244 2.79 -21.19 10.09
C THR A 244 2.03 -22.51 10.30
N HIS A 245 1.30 -22.97 9.27
CA HIS A 245 0.33 -24.07 9.36
C HIS A 245 -0.72 -23.90 10.46
N GLU A 246 -0.96 -22.68 10.94
CA GLU A 246 -2.06 -22.37 11.85
C GLU A 246 -3.40 -22.47 11.12
N ALA A 247 -4.38 -23.14 11.72
CA ALA A 247 -5.65 -23.41 11.10
C ALA A 247 -6.43 -22.13 10.79
N ASN A 248 -6.38 -21.14 11.70
CA ASN A 248 -7.16 -19.92 11.65
C ASN A 248 -6.26 -18.67 11.54
N PHE A 249 -5.64 -18.45 10.38
CA PHE A 249 -4.74 -17.31 10.16
C PHE A 249 -5.30 -16.27 9.20
N ASN A 250 -5.32 -15.00 9.61
CA ASN A 250 -5.91 -13.91 8.84
C ASN A 250 -4.93 -12.74 8.78
N ILE A 251 -4.98 -11.97 7.70
CA ILE A 251 -4.18 -10.75 7.54
C ILE A 251 -5.13 -9.56 7.41
N ILE A 252 -4.90 -8.48 8.14
CA ILE A 252 -5.62 -7.22 7.99
C ILE A 252 -4.71 -6.16 7.35
N ARG A 253 -5.24 -5.40 6.41
CA ARG A 253 -4.50 -4.35 5.70
C ARG A 253 -5.41 -3.25 5.18
N GLU A 254 -4.84 -2.11 4.85
CA GLU A 254 -5.55 -1.08 4.08
C GLU A 254 -5.88 -1.58 2.67
N GLU A 255 -7.08 -1.23 2.20
CA GLU A 255 -7.52 -1.45 0.83
C GLU A 255 -6.66 -0.62 -0.14
N PHE A 256 -6.03 -1.28 -1.12
CA PHE A 256 -5.28 -0.57 -2.16
C PHE A 256 -6.22 -0.12 -3.28
N VAL A 257 -6.45 1.18 -3.37
CA VAL A 257 -7.23 1.79 -4.47
C VAL A 257 -6.26 2.29 -5.56
N PRO A 258 -6.23 1.68 -6.75
CA PRO A 258 -5.34 2.12 -7.83
C PRO A 258 -5.76 3.48 -8.42
N ASN A 259 -4.79 4.22 -8.96
CA ASN A 259 -4.98 5.44 -9.75
C ASN A 259 -5.69 6.59 -9.00
N GLN A 260 -5.48 6.70 -7.68
CA GLN A 260 -5.93 7.88 -6.97
C GLN A 260 -5.21 9.13 -7.48
N PRO A 261 -5.93 10.23 -7.74
CA PRO A 261 -5.34 11.47 -8.22
C PRO A 261 -4.43 12.04 -7.11
N LYS A 262 -3.18 12.34 -7.46
CA LYS A 262 -2.23 13.01 -6.55
C LYS A 262 -2.22 14.50 -6.83
N ALA A 263 -2.11 15.31 -5.78
CA ALA A 263 -1.95 16.75 -5.91
C ALA A 263 -0.56 17.08 -6.46
N CYS A 264 -0.48 18.07 -7.34
CA CYS A 264 0.78 18.59 -7.83
C CYS A 264 1.57 19.21 -6.67
N GLU A 265 2.84 18.82 -6.51
CA GLU A 265 3.65 19.28 -5.39
C GLU A 265 4.10 20.73 -5.49
N LEU A 266 4.00 21.32 -6.69
CA LEU A 266 4.33 22.72 -6.94
C LEU A 266 3.13 23.65 -6.68
N CYS A 267 1.97 23.39 -7.28
CA CYS A 267 0.80 24.27 -7.16
C CYS A 267 -0.34 23.74 -6.26
N GLY A 268 -0.29 22.47 -5.85
CA GLY A 268 -1.31 21.83 -5.00
C GLY A 268 -2.60 21.43 -5.72
N GLN A 269 -2.70 21.60 -7.04
CA GLN A 269 -3.90 21.23 -7.81
C GLN A 269 -3.84 19.79 -8.32
N TYR A 270 -5.00 19.19 -8.59
CA TYR A 270 -5.13 17.85 -9.17
C TYR A 270 -5.21 17.88 -10.70
N GLY A 271 -5.04 16.71 -11.34
CA GLY A 271 -5.34 16.54 -12.76
C GLY A 271 -4.17 16.77 -13.72
N HIS A 272 -2.96 17.03 -13.21
CA HIS A 272 -1.75 17.13 -14.03
C HIS A 272 -0.52 16.56 -13.31
N GLU A 273 0.49 16.18 -14.10
CA GLU A 273 1.81 15.79 -13.60
C GLU A 273 2.69 17.02 -13.39
N LEU A 274 3.69 16.93 -12.51
CA LEU A 274 4.59 18.03 -12.16
C LEU A 274 5.20 18.71 -13.41
N GLU A 275 5.59 17.92 -14.41
CA GLU A 275 6.15 18.40 -15.68
C GLU A 275 5.21 19.32 -16.47
N HIS A 276 3.89 19.15 -16.29
CA HIS A 276 2.84 19.89 -16.97
C HIS A 276 2.22 20.98 -16.08
N CYS A 277 2.86 21.32 -14.96
CA CYS A 277 2.35 22.33 -14.05
C CYS A 277 2.37 23.73 -14.66
N GLN A 278 1.24 24.43 -14.55
CA GLN A 278 1.06 25.81 -15.01
C GLN A 278 1.16 26.86 -13.89
N GLY A 279 1.52 26.45 -12.66
CA GLY A 279 1.82 27.36 -11.56
C GLY A 279 0.65 28.11 -10.91
N LEU A 280 -0.57 27.97 -11.42
CA LEU A 280 -1.74 28.66 -10.89
C LEU A 280 -2.03 28.25 -9.44
N ALA A 281 -2.14 29.24 -8.55
CA ALA A 281 -2.53 29.02 -7.16
C ALA A 281 -3.94 28.39 -7.08
N ARG A 282 -4.23 27.68 -6.00
CA ARG A 282 -5.57 27.15 -5.70
C ARG A 282 -6.56 28.33 -5.67
N ALA A 283 -7.57 28.35 -6.53
CA ALA A 283 -8.70 29.27 -6.34
C ALA A 283 -9.29 28.99 -4.95
N GLU A 284 -9.60 30.05 -4.18
CA GLU A 284 -10.14 29.92 -2.83
C GLU A 284 -11.30 28.89 -2.84
N ALA A 285 -11.16 27.87 -1.99
CA ALA A 285 -12.12 26.77 -1.96
C ALA A 285 -13.49 27.29 -1.52
N GLY A 286 -14.43 27.40 -2.46
CA GLY A 286 -15.83 27.60 -2.14
C GLY A 286 -16.38 26.41 -1.33
N PRO A 287 -17.39 26.62 -0.48
CA PRO A 287 -17.93 25.60 0.43
C PRO A 287 -18.48 24.33 -0.25
N ASP A 288 -18.71 24.36 -1.57
CA ASP A 288 -19.31 23.25 -2.34
C ASP A 288 -18.29 22.40 -3.13
N GLN A 289 -16.99 22.67 -3.07
CA GLN A 289 -16.00 21.74 -3.60
C GLN A 289 -15.67 20.69 -2.55
N ALA A 290 -16.41 19.57 -2.59
CA ALA A 290 -16.08 18.38 -1.81
C ALA A 290 -14.60 18.04 -2.02
N ASP A 291 -13.82 18.12 -0.94
CA ASP A 291 -12.42 17.73 -0.94
C ASP A 291 -12.32 16.26 -1.38
N PRO A 292 -11.71 15.93 -2.54
CA PRO A 292 -11.62 14.55 -3.02
C PRO A 292 -10.88 13.63 -2.03
N LEU A 293 -10.17 14.22 -1.07
CA LEU A 293 -9.34 13.61 -0.02
C LEU A 293 -10.12 13.09 1.20
N LYS A 294 -11.43 13.30 1.31
CA LYS A 294 -12.23 12.73 2.43
C LYS A 294 -12.67 11.28 2.21
N LYS A 295 -12.02 10.52 1.33
CA LYS A 295 -12.28 9.08 1.24
C LYS A 295 -11.45 8.38 2.30
N GLU A 296 -12.08 8.06 3.43
CA GLU A 296 -11.47 7.32 4.52
C GLU A 296 -10.92 5.98 4.02
N LYS A 297 -9.73 5.61 4.53
CA LYS A 297 -9.10 4.35 4.17
C LYS A 297 -9.85 3.18 4.78
N ASN A 298 -10.33 2.26 3.95
CA ASN A 298 -10.97 1.03 4.39
C ASN A 298 -9.93 -0.05 4.72
N PHE A 299 -10.29 -0.96 5.62
CA PHE A 299 -9.52 -2.15 5.91
C PHE A 299 -10.18 -3.37 5.28
N ILE A 300 -9.36 -4.33 4.87
CA ILE A 300 -9.79 -5.63 4.36
C ILE A 300 -9.07 -6.74 5.11
N PHE A 301 -9.75 -7.87 5.26
CA PHE A 301 -9.18 -9.13 5.73
C PHE A 301 -8.83 -10.03 4.55
N ILE A 302 -7.66 -10.66 4.62
CA ILE A 302 -7.26 -11.78 3.77
C ILE A 302 -7.34 -13.05 4.62
N ARG A 303 -8.24 -13.96 4.25
CA ARG A 303 -8.52 -15.19 4.99
C ARG A 303 -7.67 -16.34 4.44
N LEU A 304 -6.59 -16.69 5.14
CA LEU A 304 -5.75 -17.82 4.72
C LEU A 304 -6.44 -19.18 4.79
N PRO A 305 -7.42 -19.46 5.69
CA PRO A 305 -8.19 -20.70 5.63
C PRO A 305 -8.88 -20.90 4.27
N VAL A 306 -9.49 -19.83 3.74
CA VAL A 306 -10.14 -19.86 2.41
C VAL A 306 -9.10 -20.00 1.30
N LEU A 307 -7.94 -19.34 1.42
CA LEU A 307 -6.85 -19.54 0.46
C LEU A 307 -6.37 -20.99 0.45
N ARG A 308 -6.29 -21.65 1.60
CA ARG A 308 -5.91 -23.07 1.71
C ARG A 308 -6.90 -23.98 1.00
N GLU A 309 -8.21 -23.73 1.07
CA GLU A 309 -9.22 -24.45 0.29
C GLU A 309 -9.03 -24.28 -1.23
N TYR A 310 -8.68 -23.07 -1.69
CA TYR A 310 -8.34 -22.84 -3.09
C TYR A 310 -7.08 -23.61 -3.51
N LEU A 311 -6.03 -23.54 -2.69
CA LEU A 311 -4.77 -24.22 -2.93
C LEU A 311 -4.93 -25.74 -2.90
N GLU A 312 -5.79 -26.28 -2.04
CA GLU A 312 -6.09 -27.71 -2.02
C GLU A 312 -6.61 -28.19 -3.37
N ARG A 313 -7.58 -27.49 -3.95
CA ARG A 313 -8.12 -27.81 -5.27
C ARG A 313 -7.08 -27.61 -6.37
N GLU A 314 -6.31 -26.54 -6.29
CA GLU A 314 -5.31 -26.21 -7.30
C GLU A 314 -4.12 -27.16 -7.30
N LEU A 315 -3.67 -27.60 -6.13
CA LEU A 315 -2.48 -28.43 -5.94
C LEU A 315 -2.81 -29.92 -5.92
N PHE A 316 -4.09 -30.29 -5.84
CA PHE A 316 -4.53 -31.68 -5.90
C PHE A 316 -3.95 -32.41 -7.12
N MET A 317 -3.46 -33.61 -6.86
CA MET A 317 -2.80 -34.51 -7.83
C MET A 317 -3.37 -35.92 -7.63
N PRO A 318 -4.29 -36.38 -8.50
CA PRO A 318 -4.82 -37.74 -8.40
C PRO A 318 -3.77 -38.78 -8.81
N ASN A 319 -3.90 -40.01 -8.31
CA ASN A 319 -3.04 -41.15 -8.67
C ASN A 319 -1.54 -40.94 -8.39
N LEU A 320 -1.20 -40.23 -7.31
CA LEU A 320 0.18 -40.14 -6.84
C LEU A 320 0.69 -41.52 -6.35
N PRO A 321 1.99 -41.81 -6.53
CA PRO A 321 2.59 -43.05 -6.03
C PRO A 321 2.81 -43.04 -4.50
N PHE A 322 2.42 -41.96 -3.81
CA PHE A 322 2.51 -41.77 -2.37
C PHE A 322 1.29 -40.98 -1.87
N ALA A 323 1.07 -40.95 -0.55
CA ALA A 323 -0.07 -40.25 0.05
C ALA A 323 0.02 -38.73 -0.17
N TYR A 324 -1.06 -38.14 -0.68
CA TYR A 324 -1.16 -36.69 -0.81
C TYR A 324 -1.25 -36.03 0.56
N ASP A 325 -0.50 -34.95 0.75
CA ASP A 325 -0.47 -34.14 1.97
C ASP A 325 -0.57 -32.67 1.57
N LEU A 326 -1.64 -32.00 2.04
CA LEU A 326 -1.90 -30.60 1.72
C LEU A 326 -0.86 -29.67 2.35
N GLU A 327 -0.38 -29.93 3.57
CA GLU A 327 0.59 -29.07 4.23
C GLU A 327 1.90 -29.04 3.43
N ARG A 328 2.32 -30.21 2.96
CA ARG A 328 3.52 -30.36 2.12
C ARG A 328 3.36 -29.71 0.75
N ALA A 329 2.18 -29.80 0.15
CA ALA A 329 1.90 -29.10 -1.09
C ALA A 329 1.91 -27.57 -0.91
N ILE A 330 1.43 -27.06 0.24
CA ILE A 330 1.46 -25.63 0.58
C ILE A 330 2.91 -25.15 0.77
N ASP A 331 3.77 -25.90 1.46
CA ASP A 331 5.19 -25.57 1.59
C ASP A 331 5.88 -25.42 0.24
N ASP A 332 5.61 -26.37 -0.67
CA ASP A 332 6.13 -26.34 -2.02
C ASP A 332 5.59 -25.15 -2.82
N TRP A 333 4.32 -24.77 -2.60
CA TRP A 333 3.73 -23.59 -3.21
C TRP A 333 4.34 -22.28 -2.71
N VAL A 334 4.62 -22.18 -1.41
CA VAL A 334 5.36 -21.06 -0.82
C VAL A 334 6.75 -20.96 -1.44
N MET A 335 7.46 -22.09 -1.55
CA MET A 335 8.77 -22.15 -2.22
C MET A 335 8.71 -21.72 -3.69
N MET A 336 7.67 -22.13 -4.42
CA MET A 336 7.45 -21.67 -5.80
C MET A 336 7.25 -20.16 -5.90
N CYS A 337 6.56 -19.57 -4.94
CA CYS A 337 6.35 -18.12 -4.91
C CYS A 337 7.68 -17.38 -4.71
N PHE A 338 8.61 -17.91 -3.91
CA PHE A 338 9.95 -17.33 -3.74
C PHE A 338 10.80 -17.32 -5.03
N PHE A 339 10.58 -18.24 -5.97
CA PHE A 339 11.26 -18.20 -7.28
C PHE A 339 10.80 -17.03 -8.16
N VAL A 340 9.56 -16.57 -8.00
CA VAL A 340 9.03 -15.41 -8.74
C VAL A 340 9.63 -14.09 -8.21
N GLY A 341 10.10 -14.10 -6.97
CA GLY A 341 10.93 -13.06 -6.37
C GLY A 341 10.90 -13.13 -4.85
N ASN A 342 11.67 -12.29 -4.20
CA ASN A 342 11.60 -12.02 -2.76
C ASN A 342 12.56 -10.86 -2.50
N ASP A 343 12.69 -10.45 -1.25
CA ASP A 343 13.60 -9.38 -0.87
C ASP A 343 15.09 -9.75 -0.94
N PHE A 344 15.41 -11.05 -0.95
CA PHE A 344 16.78 -11.54 -0.79
C PHE A 344 17.45 -11.88 -2.12
N LEU A 345 16.68 -12.27 -3.13
CA LEU A 345 17.15 -12.71 -4.44
C LEU A 345 16.56 -11.87 -5.58
N PRO A 346 17.35 -11.52 -6.61
CA PRO A 346 16.81 -10.98 -7.84
C PRO A 346 15.78 -11.95 -8.46
N HIS A 347 14.66 -11.42 -8.93
CA HIS A 347 13.70 -12.21 -9.71
C HIS A 347 14.35 -12.81 -10.97
N LEU A 348 13.95 -14.04 -11.31
CA LEU A 348 14.36 -14.67 -12.56
C LEU A 348 13.74 -13.90 -13.74
N PRO A 349 14.53 -13.55 -14.79
CA PRO A 349 14.03 -12.73 -15.90
C PRO A 349 12.82 -13.32 -16.63
N SER A 350 12.72 -14.64 -16.68
CA SER A 350 11.64 -15.40 -17.31
C SER A 350 10.37 -15.51 -16.45
N LEU A 351 10.40 -15.10 -15.17
CA LEU A 351 9.28 -15.22 -14.25
C LEU A 351 8.74 -13.85 -13.82
N GLU A 352 7.61 -13.47 -14.41
CA GLU A 352 6.84 -12.30 -13.98
C GLU A 352 5.39 -12.69 -13.63
N ILE A 353 4.90 -12.25 -12.46
CA ILE A 353 3.52 -12.53 -12.02
C ILE A 353 2.48 -12.11 -13.06
N ARG A 354 2.71 -10.97 -13.73
CA ARG A 354 1.82 -10.42 -14.75
C ARG A 354 1.69 -11.32 -15.98
N GLU A 355 2.59 -12.30 -16.12
CA GLU A 355 2.66 -13.26 -17.22
C GLU A 355 2.31 -14.68 -16.76
N ASN A 356 1.56 -14.82 -15.66
CA ASN A 356 1.12 -16.10 -15.09
C ASN A 356 2.28 -17.03 -14.70
N ALA A 357 3.38 -16.45 -14.19
CA ALA A 357 4.55 -17.21 -13.77
C ALA A 357 4.24 -18.28 -12.71
N ILE A 358 3.38 -17.96 -11.73
CA ILE A 358 3.01 -18.90 -10.66
C ILE A 358 2.25 -20.10 -11.24
N ASP A 359 1.30 -19.87 -12.14
CA ASP A 359 0.55 -20.96 -12.80
C ASP A 359 1.46 -21.88 -13.61
N ARG A 360 2.49 -21.30 -14.25
CA ARG A 360 3.51 -22.07 -14.96
C ARG A 360 4.35 -22.92 -14.01
N LEU A 361 4.81 -22.35 -12.89
CA LEU A 361 5.56 -23.07 -11.88
C LEU A 361 4.73 -24.21 -11.28
N VAL A 362 3.45 -23.99 -10.96
CA VAL A 362 2.56 -25.04 -10.46
C VAL A 362 2.48 -26.22 -11.43
N LYS A 363 2.39 -25.97 -12.75
CA LYS A 363 2.39 -27.04 -13.76
C LYS A 363 3.72 -27.82 -13.79
N LEU A 364 4.85 -27.11 -13.77
CA LEU A 364 6.18 -27.75 -13.75
C LEU A 364 6.39 -28.57 -12.47
N TYR A 365 5.95 -28.03 -11.34
CA TYR A 365 5.96 -28.69 -10.06
C TYR A 365 5.16 -29.99 -10.06
N LYS A 366 3.90 -29.98 -10.52
CA LYS A 366 3.09 -31.21 -10.60
C LYS A 366 3.77 -32.28 -11.45
N ASN A 367 4.33 -31.91 -12.61
CA ASN A 367 5.07 -32.83 -13.46
C ASN A 367 6.29 -33.43 -12.74
N MET A 368 7.05 -32.59 -12.03
CA MET A 368 8.20 -33.03 -11.23
C MET A 368 7.77 -34.01 -10.12
N VAL A 369 6.65 -33.75 -9.44
CA VAL A 369 6.14 -34.62 -8.37
C VAL A 369 5.77 -36.00 -8.93
N TYR A 370 5.05 -36.07 -10.06
CA TYR A 370 4.73 -37.35 -10.71
C TYR A 370 5.98 -38.12 -11.16
N GLN A 371 7.02 -37.44 -11.63
CA GLN A 371 8.25 -38.09 -12.11
C GLN A 371 9.15 -38.57 -10.97
N THR A 372 9.24 -37.82 -9.87
CA THR A 372 10.19 -38.09 -8.79
C THR A 372 9.59 -38.76 -7.56
N GLY A 373 8.27 -38.87 -7.48
CA GLY A 373 7.59 -39.49 -6.35
C GLY A 373 7.78 -38.75 -5.02
N GLY A 374 7.82 -37.41 -5.02
CA GLY A 374 7.76 -36.65 -3.76
C GLY A 374 7.86 -35.13 -3.90
N TRP A 375 7.83 -34.46 -2.74
CA TRP A 375 7.73 -33.01 -2.56
C TRP A 375 9.01 -32.21 -2.88
N LEU A 376 8.88 -30.95 -3.28
CA LEU A 376 9.99 -30.03 -3.55
C LEU A 376 10.78 -29.69 -2.28
N THR A 377 10.09 -29.60 -1.14
CA THR A 377 10.63 -29.19 0.15
C THR A 377 10.26 -30.19 1.25
N ASN A 378 11.03 -30.16 2.34
CA ASN A 378 10.79 -30.93 3.56
C ASN A 378 11.20 -30.10 4.78
N ASP A 379 10.22 -29.55 5.51
CA ASP A 379 10.43 -28.75 6.72
C ASP A 379 11.46 -27.62 6.52
N GLY A 380 11.31 -26.89 5.42
CA GLY A 380 12.21 -25.80 5.03
C GLY A 380 13.51 -26.22 4.33
N VAL A 381 13.79 -27.52 4.22
CA VAL A 381 14.92 -28.04 3.43
C VAL A 381 14.48 -28.27 1.98
N VAL A 382 15.17 -27.63 1.04
CA VAL A 382 14.86 -27.71 -0.39
C VAL A 382 15.57 -28.89 -1.04
N ASN A 383 14.85 -29.72 -1.80
CA ASN A 383 15.44 -30.78 -2.61
C ASN A 383 16.00 -30.20 -3.92
N ILE A 384 17.33 -30.07 -3.99
CA ILE A 384 18.02 -29.41 -5.11
C ILE A 384 17.87 -30.18 -6.43
N ASP A 385 17.80 -31.51 -6.41
CA ASP A 385 17.61 -32.30 -7.63
C ASP A 385 16.23 -32.07 -8.25
N ARG A 386 15.20 -31.94 -7.41
CA ARG A 386 13.84 -31.57 -7.81
C ARG A 386 13.77 -30.14 -8.33
N VAL A 387 14.45 -29.20 -7.67
CA VAL A 387 14.59 -27.82 -8.18
C VAL A 387 15.25 -27.81 -9.55
N LYS A 388 16.35 -28.54 -9.73
CA LYS A 388 17.08 -28.64 -11.00
C LYS A 388 16.17 -29.10 -12.14
N MET A 389 15.28 -30.06 -11.87
CA MET A 389 14.30 -30.53 -12.85
C MET A 389 13.32 -29.42 -13.25
N ILE A 390 12.75 -28.69 -12.28
CA ILE A 390 11.86 -27.56 -12.55
C ILE A 390 12.59 -26.49 -13.36
N MET A 391 13.82 -26.14 -12.98
CA MET A 391 14.63 -25.12 -13.67
C MET A 391 15.01 -25.56 -15.09
N HIS A 392 15.30 -26.85 -15.31
CA HIS A 392 15.58 -27.39 -16.63
C HIS A 392 14.37 -27.28 -17.57
N GLU A 393 13.18 -27.66 -17.10
CA GLU A 393 11.96 -27.54 -17.90
C GLU A 393 11.54 -26.08 -18.09
N LEU A 394 11.78 -25.21 -17.11
CA LEU A 394 11.60 -23.77 -17.27
C LEU A 394 12.54 -23.21 -18.36
N GLY A 395 13.82 -23.62 -18.35
CA GLY A 395 14.84 -23.24 -19.33
C GLY A 395 14.41 -23.50 -20.78
N LYS A 396 13.72 -24.61 -21.03
CA LYS A 396 13.21 -24.95 -22.38
C LYS A 396 12.16 -23.97 -22.93
N VAL A 397 11.47 -23.24 -22.06
CA VAL A 397 10.38 -22.33 -22.44
C VAL A 397 10.75 -20.84 -22.31
N GLU A 398 11.95 -20.51 -21.81
CA GLU A 398 12.37 -19.12 -21.58
C GLU A 398 12.40 -18.29 -22.87
N ASP A 399 12.94 -18.84 -23.95
CA ASP A 399 12.99 -18.17 -25.27
C ASP A 399 11.59 -17.79 -25.76
N GLN A 400 10.61 -18.69 -25.57
CA GLN A 400 9.23 -18.40 -25.93
C GLN A 400 8.66 -17.27 -25.07
N ILE A 401 8.92 -17.30 -23.75
CA ILE A 401 8.46 -16.27 -22.82
C ILE A 401 9.00 -14.89 -23.24
N PHE A 402 10.28 -14.79 -23.57
CA PHE A 402 10.88 -13.52 -23.98
C PHE A 402 10.31 -12.99 -25.30
N ARG A 403 10.09 -13.86 -26.30
CA ARG A 403 9.45 -13.47 -27.57
C ARG A 403 8.03 -12.97 -27.36
N GLU A 404 7.24 -13.68 -26.57
CA GLU A 404 5.86 -13.28 -26.25
C GLU A 404 5.82 -11.94 -25.49
N ARG A 405 6.74 -11.73 -24.54
CA ARG A 405 6.85 -10.46 -23.80
C ARG A 405 7.15 -9.29 -24.74
N GLN A 406 8.15 -9.44 -25.62
CA GLN A 406 8.50 -8.41 -26.59
C GLN A 406 7.30 -8.06 -27.49
N LEU A 407 6.57 -9.06 -27.99
CA LEU A 407 5.38 -8.84 -28.81
C LEU A 407 4.27 -8.11 -28.04
N ARG A 408 4.04 -8.45 -26.77
CA ARG A 408 3.06 -7.76 -25.91
C ARG A 408 3.45 -6.30 -25.68
N GLU A 409 4.73 -6.03 -25.40
CA GLU A 409 5.23 -4.67 -25.21
C GLU A 409 5.09 -3.80 -26.46
N LEU A 410 5.39 -4.37 -27.65
CA LEU A 410 5.21 -3.67 -28.92
C LEU A 410 3.73 -3.31 -29.16
N LYS A 411 2.82 -4.28 -29.00
CA LYS A 411 1.37 -4.05 -29.11
C LYS A 411 0.86 -3.02 -28.11
N PHE A 412 1.37 -3.05 -26.88
CA PHE A 412 1.00 -2.06 -25.87
C PHE A 412 1.48 -0.65 -26.24
N LYS A 413 2.73 -0.51 -26.71
CA LYS A 413 3.27 0.77 -27.19
C LYS A 413 2.47 1.33 -28.37
N GLU A 414 2.07 0.49 -29.32
CA GLU A 414 1.21 0.89 -30.43
C GLU A 414 -0.18 1.36 -29.95
N SER A 415 -0.80 0.58 -29.06
CA SER A 415 -2.11 0.91 -28.49
C SER A 415 -2.10 2.23 -27.71
N GLN A 416 -1.03 2.48 -26.95
CA GLN A 416 -0.83 3.75 -26.24
C GLN A 416 -0.63 4.93 -27.20
N LYS A 417 0.16 4.76 -28.27
CA LYS A 417 0.31 5.79 -29.31
C LYS A 417 -1.02 6.11 -29.97
N GLN A 418 -1.81 5.10 -30.32
CA GLN A 418 -3.15 5.30 -30.91
C GLN A 418 -4.10 5.99 -29.93
N ARG A 419 -4.09 5.61 -28.65
CA ARG A 419 -4.93 6.26 -27.62
C ARG A 419 -4.55 7.72 -27.41
N LYS A 420 -3.24 8.04 -27.35
CA LYS A 420 -2.76 9.43 -27.27
C LYS A 420 -3.16 10.24 -28.49
N ARG A 421 -3.05 9.66 -29.69
CA ARG A 421 -3.49 10.31 -30.93
C ARG A 421 -4.99 10.60 -30.91
N ARG A 422 -5.83 9.63 -30.56
CA ARG A 422 -7.28 9.82 -30.44
C ARG A 422 -7.65 10.85 -29.37
N ALA A 423 -6.95 10.85 -28.23
CA ALA A 423 -7.18 11.84 -27.18
C ALA A 423 -6.79 13.25 -27.64
N LYS A 424 -5.70 13.39 -28.42
CA LYS A 424 -5.29 14.66 -29.03
C LYS A 424 -6.31 15.13 -30.07
N GLU A 425 -6.75 14.25 -30.97
CA GLU A 425 -7.79 14.55 -31.97
C GLU A 425 -9.11 14.95 -31.30
N ALA A 426 -9.51 14.26 -30.22
CA ALA A 426 -10.71 14.61 -29.44
C ALA A 426 -10.56 15.95 -28.71
N ALA A 427 -9.39 16.25 -28.14
CA ALA A 427 -9.11 17.54 -27.52
C ALA A 427 -9.11 18.69 -28.55
N GLU A 428 -8.58 18.45 -29.75
CA GLU A 428 -8.62 19.38 -30.88
C GLU A 428 -10.06 19.62 -31.38
N MET A 429 -10.93 18.60 -31.36
CA MET A 429 -12.37 18.76 -31.68
C MET A 429 -13.16 19.48 -30.58
N LEU A 430 -12.72 19.39 -29.31
CA LEU A 430 -13.33 20.06 -28.15
C LEU A 430 -12.83 21.50 -27.93
N MET A 431 -11.79 21.93 -28.66
CA MET A 431 -11.40 23.34 -28.71
C MET A 431 -12.57 24.12 -29.33
N PRO A 432 -13.15 25.13 -28.64
CA PRO A 432 -14.14 25.98 -29.26
C PRO A 432 -13.46 26.65 -30.45
N TYR A 433 -13.94 26.35 -31.66
CA TYR A 433 -13.66 27.20 -32.80
C TYR A 433 -14.05 28.62 -32.37
N ASN A 434 -13.12 29.57 -32.46
CA ASN A 434 -13.35 30.99 -32.22
C ASN A 434 -14.42 31.49 -33.20
N ALA A 435 -15.69 31.25 -32.88
CA ALA A 435 -16.88 31.72 -33.58
C ALA A 435 -18.12 31.45 -32.70
N SER A 436 -18.03 31.66 -31.38
CA SER A 436 -19.26 31.92 -30.62
C SER A 436 -19.61 33.38 -30.83
N LEU A 437 -20.75 33.64 -31.48
CA LEU A 437 -21.35 34.96 -31.72
C LEU A 437 -21.69 35.74 -30.42
N ILE A 438 -21.28 35.26 -29.25
CA ILE A 438 -21.60 35.80 -27.93
C ILE A 438 -20.36 35.76 -27.00
N ALA A 439 -19.17 36.07 -27.52
CA ALA A 439 -18.02 36.38 -26.66
C ALA A 439 -17.82 37.90 -26.61
N PRO A 440 -17.79 38.54 -25.42
CA PRO A 440 -17.55 39.98 -25.32
C PRO A 440 -16.14 40.30 -25.82
N GLN A 441 -16.07 41.16 -26.84
CA GLN A 441 -14.81 41.73 -27.32
C GLN A 441 -14.19 42.60 -26.22
N PRO A 442 -12.86 42.52 -25.98
CA PRO A 442 -12.22 43.40 -25.04
C PRO A 442 -12.32 44.83 -25.54
N ILE A 443 -12.96 45.70 -24.74
CA ILE A 443 -13.05 47.13 -25.03
C ILE A 443 -11.62 47.67 -25.13
N SER A 444 -11.24 48.14 -26.32
CA SER A 444 -10.00 48.87 -26.53
C SER A 444 -9.91 50.03 -25.55
N SER A 445 -8.74 50.20 -24.95
CA SER A 445 -8.39 51.12 -23.85
C SER A 445 -8.46 52.62 -24.20
N GLN A 446 -9.49 53.08 -24.92
CA GLN A 446 -9.67 54.48 -25.31
C GLN A 446 -10.86 55.18 -24.63
N ASN A 447 -11.69 54.50 -23.83
CA ASN A 447 -12.91 55.10 -23.24
C ASN A 447 -12.94 55.17 -21.70
N LEU A 448 -11.79 55.19 -21.03
CA LEU A 448 -11.73 55.20 -19.55
C LEU A 448 -12.00 56.56 -18.89
N ASN A 449 -12.30 57.63 -19.63
CA ASN A 449 -12.47 58.97 -19.06
C ASN A 449 -13.81 59.64 -19.43
N LYS A 450 -14.94 58.95 -19.26
CA LYS A 450 -16.26 59.60 -19.34
C LYS A 450 -17.02 59.42 -18.03
N SER A 451 -17.56 60.51 -17.48
CA SER A 451 -18.29 60.47 -16.22
C SER A 451 -19.62 59.74 -16.40
N GLY A 452 -20.13 59.15 -15.31
CA GLY A 452 -21.36 58.34 -15.34
C GLY A 452 -22.62 59.10 -15.83
N GLU A 453 -22.59 60.43 -15.87
CA GLU A 453 -23.66 61.25 -16.44
C GLU A 453 -23.63 61.28 -17.98
N GLU A 454 -22.46 61.28 -18.61
CA GLU A 454 -22.33 61.31 -20.07
C GLU A 454 -22.82 60.00 -20.70
N ILE A 455 -22.56 58.88 -20.04
CA ILE A 455 -23.00 57.55 -20.48
C ILE A 455 -24.53 57.41 -20.40
N ARG A 456 -25.16 57.99 -19.36
CA ARG A 456 -26.62 57.99 -19.21
C ARG A 456 -27.32 58.88 -20.23
N LYS A 457 -26.69 59.98 -20.64
CA LYS A 457 -27.23 60.90 -21.64
C LYS A 457 -27.23 60.24 -23.04
N MET A 458 -26.12 59.60 -23.41
CA MET A 458 -26.03 58.85 -24.68
C MET A 458 -27.05 57.70 -24.74
N ALA A 459 -27.24 56.95 -23.65
CA ALA A 459 -28.23 55.88 -23.58
C ALA A 459 -29.70 56.37 -23.57
N SER A 460 -29.93 57.64 -23.24
CA SER A 460 -31.25 58.29 -23.32
C SER A 460 -31.55 58.77 -24.74
N ASP A 461 -30.54 59.25 -25.46
CA ASP A 461 -30.68 59.77 -26.81
C ASP A 461 -30.87 58.64 -27.83
N ASP A 462 -30.20 57.49 -27.65
CA ASP A 462 -30.39 56.29 -28.49
C ASP A 462 -31.80 55.68 -28.36
N ARG A 463 -32.51 55.88 -27.23
CA ARG A 463 -33.88 55.39 -27.04
C ARG A 463 -34.94 56.22 -27.76
N LYS A 464 -34.59 57.40 -28.28
CA LYS A 464 -35.53 58.27 -29.01
C LYS A 464 -35.49 58.05 -30.53
N GLN A 465 -34.65 57.16 -31.02
CA GLN A 465 -34.50 56.88 -32.46
C GLN A 465 -34.99 55.48 -32.90
N VAL A 466 -35.78 54.79 -32.06
CA VAL A 466 -36.48 53.54 -32.42
C VAL A 466 -37.97 53.75 -32.43
#